data_AF-A0A2T7HCI5-F1
#
_entry.id   AF-A0A2T7HCI5-F1
#
_cell.length_a   1.000
_cell.length_b   1.000
_cell.length_c   1.000
_cell.angle_alpha   90.00
_cell.angle_beta   90.00
_cell.angle_gamma   90.00
#
_symmetry.space_group_name_H-M   'P 1'
#
loop_
_entity.id
_entity.type
_entity.pdbx_description
1 polymer ?
#
loop_
_entity_poly.entity_id
_entity_poly.type
_entity_poly.pdbx_seq_one_letter_code
_entity_poly.pdbx_strand_id
1 'polypeptide(L)' 'MDITNAIDCNGLSAAPTLLRIKQALVGLVDNALPLEILVDAGCDQDRLRRSLGRHGEAVRLVSRPQ' A
#
# COMPACT_ATOMS: atom_id res chain seq x y z
N MET A 1 -19.94 7.96 -7.04
CA MET A 1 -18.62 8.49 -6.69
C MET A 1 -17.80 7.26 -6.33
N ASP A 2 -17.10 6.68 -7.31
CA ASP A 2 -16.24 5.52 -7.06
C ASP A 2 -15.07 6.01 -6.22
N ILE A 3 -15.20 5.86 -4.90
CA ILE A 3 -14.08 6.01 -3.98
C ILE A 3 -13.21 4.79 -4.25
N THR A 4 -12.32 4.87 -5.24
CA THR A 4 -11.21 3.93 -5.32
C THR A 4 -10.42 4.09 -4.03
N ASN A 5 -10.50 3.11 -3.13
CA ASN A 5 -9.81 3.04 -1.83
C ASN A 5 -8.28 2.91 -1.98
N ALA A 6 -7.70 3.58 -2.97
CA ALA A 6 -6.27 3.60 -3.21
C ALA A 6 -5.62 4.65 -2.30
N ILE A 7 -4.61 4.23 -1.54
CA ILE A 7 -3.78 5.13 -0.75
C ILE A 7 -2.62 5.58 -1.61
N ASP A 8 -2.53 6.88 -1.81
CA ASP A 8 -1.40 7.49 -2.50
C ASP A 8 -0.19 7.62 -1.56
N CYS A 9 0.88 6.91 -1.91
CA CYS A 9 2.19 6.95 -1.24
C CYS A 9 3.31 7.38 -2.21
N ASN A 10 3.00 7.99 -3.35
CA ASN A 10 4.03 8.53 -4.25
C ASN A 10 4.85 9.62 -3.53
N GLY A 11 6.16 9.67 -3.79
CA GLY A 11 7.11 10.56 -3.14
C GLY A 11 7.50 10.18 -1.71
N LEU A 12 6.93 9.11 -1.14
CA LEU A 12 7.30 8.62 0.18
C LEU A 12 8.45 7.61 0.12
N SER A 13 9.36 7.69 1.09
CA SER A 13 10.34 6.62 1.29
C SER A 13 9.68 5.35 1.86
N ALA A 14 10.42 4.24 1.90
CA ALA A 14 9.87 2.94 2.28
C ALA A 14 9.26 2.92 3.71
N ALA A 15 9.90 3.59 4.67
CA ALA A 15 9.43 3.63 6.06
C ALA A 15 8.07 4.36 6.23
N PRO A 16 7.88 5.59 5.75
CA PRO A 16 6.58 6.27 5.80
C PRO A 16 5.51 5.55 4.97
N THR A 17 5.87 4.95 3.83
CA THR A 17 4.95 4.09 3.05
C THR A 17 4.42 2.94 3.90
N LEU A 18 5.32 2.19 4.57
CA LEU A 18 4.93 1.08 5.45
C LEU A 18 4.05 1.52 6.62
N LEU A 19 4.36 2.67 7.22
CA LEU A 19 3.55 3.21 8.31
C LEU A 19 2.13 3.52 7.84
N ARG A 20 1.99 4.18 6.68
CA ARG A 20 0.69 4.53 6.10
C ARG A 20 -0.15 3.29 5.81
N ILE A 21 0.45 2.25 5.25
CA ILE A 21 -0.19 0.95 4.99
C ILE A 21 -0.68 0.32 6.29
N LYS A 22 0.17 0.25 7.32
CA LYS A 22 -0.21 -0.34 8.62
C LYS A 22 -1.35 0.42 9.28
N GLN A 23 -1.33 1.75 9.25
CA GLN A 23 -2.42 2.57 9.79
C GLN A 23 -3.74 2.32 9.07
N ALA A 24 -3.71 2.17 7.75
CA ALA A 24 -4.90 1.86 6.98
C ALA A 24 -5.47 0.47 7.28
N LEU A 25 -4.61 -0.52 7.45
CA LEU A 25 -5.01 -1.89 7.79
C LEU A 25 -5.66 -2.00 9.18
N VAL A 26 -5.26 -1.17 10.16
CA VAL A 26 -5.84 -1.19 11.51
C VAL A 26 -7.32 -0.77 11.53
N GLY A 27 -7.76 0.05 10.57
CA GLY A 27 -9.13 0.54 10.48
C GLY A 27 -9.99 -0.14 9.41
N LEU A 28 -9.45 -1.13 8.68
CA LEU A 28 -10.13 -1.73 7.54
C LEU A 28 -11.01 -2.91 7.97
N VAL A 29 -12.24 -2.95 7.42
CA VAL A 29 -13.12 -4.12 7.49
C VAL A 29 -12.72 -5.09 6.36
N ASP A 30 -12.72 -6.40 6.61
CA ASP A 30 -12.20 -7.43 5.68
C ASP A 30 -12.76 -7.33 4.23
N ASN A 31 -13.98 -6.82 4.06
CA ASN A 31 -14.63 -6.61 2.76
C ASN A 31 -13.96 -5.55 1.87
N ALA A 32 -12.99 -4.79 2.39
CA ALA A 32 -12.29 -3.71 1.67
C ALA A 32 -10.85 -4.09 1.24
N LEU A 33 -10.50 -5.38 1.29
CA LEU A 33 -9.22 -5.93 0.87
C LEU A 33 -9.28 -6.53 -0.56
N PRO A 34 -8.18 -6.51 -1.33
CA PRO A 34 -6.88 -5.94 -1.00
C PRO A 34 -6.86 -4.42 -1.13
N LEU A 35 -6.18 -3.75 -0.20
CA LEU A 35 -6.01 -2.30 -0.20
C LEU A 35 -5.02 -1.89 -1.31
N GLU A 36 -5.44 -1.01 -2.19
CA GLU A 36 -4.56 -0.49 -3.25
C GLU A 36 -3.62 0.57 -2.69
N ILE A 37 -2.33 0.47 -2.97
CA ILE A 37 -1.33 1.46 -2.60
C ILE A 37 -0.59 1.90 -3.85
N LEU A 38 -0.68 3.19 -4.14
CA LEU A 38 0.09 3.80 -5.22
C LEU A 38 1.48 4.13 -4.70
N VAL A 39 2.51 3.58 -5.33
CA VAL A 39 3.92 3.83 -4.99
C VAL A 39 4.69 4.26 -6.22
N ASP A 40 5.80 4.97 -6.01
CA ASP A 40 6.67 5.38 -7.12
C ASP A 40 7.24 4.15 -7.86
N ALA A 41 7.58 4.35 -9.14
CA ALA A 41 8.20 3.30 -9.97
C ALA A 41 9.54 2.79 -9.39
N GLY A 42 10.28 3.63 -8.68
CA GLY A 42 11.54 3.26 -8.01
C GLY A 42 11.37 2.58 -6.65
N CYS A 43 10.13 2.35 -6.20
CA CYS A 43 9.85 1.73 -4.92
C CYS A 43 10.18 0.23 -4.95
N ASP A 44 11.00 -0.24 -4.00
CA ASP A 44 11.28 -1.67 -3.81
C ASP A 44 10.05 -2.37 -3.19
N GLN A 45 9.13 -2.76 -4.06
CA GLN A 45 7.86 -3.41 -3.70
C GLN A 45 8.07 -4.73 -2.96
N ASP A 46 9.11 -5.50 -3.30
CA ASP A 46 9.41 -6.77 -2.64
C ASP A 46 9.88 -6.56 -1.21
N ARG A 47 10.76 -5.57 -0.97
CA ARG A 47 11.17 -5.20 0.38
C ARG A 47 9.99 -4.69 1.20
N LEU A 48 9.08 -3.94 0.59
CA LEU A 48 7.86 -3.47 1.22
C LEU A 48 6.94 -4.63 1.61
N ARG A 49 6.67 -5.57 0.69
CA ARG A 49 5.90 -6.79 0.95
C ARG A 49 6.51 -7.64 2.08
N ARG A 50 7.82 -7.88 2.04
CA ARG A 50 8.54 -8.59 3.11
C ARG A 50 8.36 -7.89 4.47
N SER A 51 8.40 -6.56 4.49
CA SER A 51 8.25 -5.76 5.71
C SER A 51 6.81 -5.73 6.25
N LEU A 52 5.81 -6.04 5.42
CA LEU A 52 4.41 -6.18 5.81
C LEU A 52 4.10 -7.57 6.41
N GLY A 53 4.94 -8.58 6.13
CA GLY A 53 4.76 -9.95 6.60
C GLY A 53 3.42 -10.51 6.15
N ARG A 54 2.65 -11.07 7.10
CA ARG A 54 1.30 -11.64 6.83
C ARG A 54 0.31 -10.66 6.19
N HIS A 55 0.51 -9.35 6.34
CA HIS A 55 -0.37 -8.35 5.74
C HIS A 55 -0.01 -8.02 4.29
N GLY A 56 1.06 -8.61 3.74
CA GLY A 56 1.45 -8.38 2.34
C GLY A 56 0.38 -8.82 1.34
N GLU A 57 -0.42 -9.84 1.68
CA GLU A 57 -1.53 -10.32 0.85
C GLU A 57 -2.77 -9.42 0.92
N ALA A 58 -2.89 -8.65 2.00
CA ALA A 58 -3.97 -7.68 2.20
C ALA A 58 -3.75 -6.38 1.39
N VAL A 59 -2.65 -6.27 0.64
CA VAL A 59 -2.22 -5.03 -0.01
C VAL A 59 -1.82 -5.28 -1.46
N ARG A 60 -2.38 -4.48 -2.37
CA ARG A 60 -2.00 -4.43 -3.77
C ARG A 60 -1.16 -3.18 -4.05
N LEU A 61 0.14 -3.37 -4.21
CA LEU A 61 1.05 -2.31 -4.63
C LEU A 61 0.89 -2.06 -6.13
N VAL A 62 0.69 -0.80 -6.52
CA VAL A 62 0.52 -0.36 -7.90
C VAL A 62 1.50 0.79 -8.14
N SER A 63 2.30 0.71 -9.18
CA SER A 63 3.09 1.85 -9.66
C SER A 63 2.44 2.41 -10.91
N ARG A 64 2.27 3.73 -10.98
CA ARG A 64 1.90 4.37 -12.25
C ARG A 64 3.17 4.53 -13.10
N PRO A 65 3.13 4.17 -14.38
CA PRO A 65 4.17 4.61 -15.31
C PRO A 65 4.11 6.13 -15.39
N GLN A 66 5.26 6.79 -15.24
CA GLN A 66 5.42 8.22 -15.53
C GLN A 66 5.38 8.46 -17.04
#